data_AF-A0A538C9Y0-F1
#
_entry.id   AF-A0A538C9Y0-F1
#
_cell.length_a   1.000
_cell.length_b   1.000
_cell.length_c   1.000
_cell.angle_alpha   90.00
_cell.angle_beta   90.00
_cell.angle_gamma   90.00
#
_symmetry.space_group_name_H-M   'P 1'
#
loop_
_entity.id
_entity.type
_entity.pdbx_description
1 polymer ?
#
loop_
_entity_poly.entity_id
_entity_poly.type
_entity_poly.pdbx_seq_one_letter_code
_entity_poly.pdbx_strand_id
1 'polypeptide(L)'
;FSREERKRIGVHTCPGGDQDSTHSADVDYAELLPALFELKVGNFYVQLASEPDRPRVLAIIKDLLRPGQRVFVGVTDPIEPRVESREDVADRVLEAAEYLGVDRLGTCDDCGFSPFGDDTSTSRDTAFEKIRARVDGTRLAAEKLGL
;
A
#
# COMPACT_ATOMS: atom_id res chain seq x y z
N PHE A 1 11.98 -19.87 -8.25
CA PHE A 1 12.71 -18.86 -7.43
C PHE A 1 13.13 -19.46 -6.09
N SER A 2 14.43 -19.40 -5.81
CA SER A 2 15.05 -19.62 -4.50
C SER A 2 14.56 -18.58 -3.48
N ARG A 3 14.83 -18.79 -2.19
CA ARG A 3 14.41 -17.85 -1.13
C ARG A 3 14.99 -16.45 -1.33
N GLU A 4 16.24 -16.35 -1.76
CA GLU A 4 16.91 -15.06 -2.02
C GLU A 4 16.42 -14.38 -3.31
N GLU A 5 16.00 -15.15 -4.32
CA GLU A 5 15.35 -14.57 -5.51
C GLU A 5 13.98 -14.02 -5.17
N ARG A 6 13.19 -14.73 -4.35
CA ARG A 6 11.82 -14.29 -3.98
C ARG A 6 11.81 -12.95 -3.28
N LYS A 7 12.83 -12.62 -2.48
CA LYS A 7 12.97 -11.29 -1.83
C LYS A 7 13.03 -10.13 -2.82
N ARG A 8 13.39 -10.39 -4.08
CA ARG A 8 13.49 -9.40 -5.17
C ARG A 8 12.26 -9.40 -6.08
N ILE A 9 11.28 -10.28 -5.82
CA ILE A 9 10.06 -10.39 -6.61
C ILE A 9 8.91 -9.84 -5.78
N GLY A 10 8.15 -8.95 -6.38
CA GLY A 10 6.97 -8.36 -5.78
C GLY A 10 5.77 -8.41 -6.71
N VAL A 11 4.58 -8.50 -6.14
CA VAL A 11 3.31 -8.41 -6.86
C VAL A 11 2.52 -7.25 -6.29
N HIS A 12 2.04 -6.39 -7.16
CA HIS A 12 1.17 -5.29 -6.82
C HIS A 12 -0.27 -5.62 -7.19
N THR A 13 -1.19 -5.26 -6.30
CA THR A 13 -2.63 -5.31 -6.55
C THR A 13 -3.25 -3.98 -6.10
N CYS A 14 -4.12 -3.46 -6.96
CA CYS A 14 -4.98 -2.32 -6.70
C CYS A 14 -6.22 -2.47 -7.60
N PRO A 15 -7.31 -1.75 -7.34
CA PRO A 15 -8.49 -1.78 -8.20
C PRO A 15 -8.25 -1.20 -9.61
N GLY A 16 -7.04 -0.68 -9.89
CA GLY A 16 -6.70 0.06 -11.10
C GLY A 16 -7.41 1.40 -11.10
N GLY A 17 -6.67 2.51 -11.19
CA GLY A 17 -7.29 3.84 -11.16
C GLY A 17 -6.72 4.78 -12.21
N ASP A 18 -7.62 5.51 -12.85
CA ASP A 18 -7.36 6.60 -13.80
C ASP A 18 -8.55 7.57 -13.83
N GLN A 19 -8.33 8.82 -14.22
CA GLN A 19 -9.39 9.82 -14.42
C GLN A 19 -10.42 9.90 -13.26
N ASP A 20 -9.95 9.96 -12.01
CA ASP A 20 -10.81 10.00 -10.80
C ASP A 20 -11.74 8.77 -10.63
N SER A 21 -11.42 7.64 -11.26
CA SER A 21 -12.20 6.40 -11.26
C SER A 21 -11.36 5.17 -10.93
N THR A 22 -12.04 4.10 -10.53
CA THR A 22 -11.46 2.76 -10.28
C THR A 22 -12.12 1.72 -11.17
N HIS A 23 -11.33 0.82 -11.77
CA HIS A 23 -11.82 -0.19 -12.73
C HIS A 23 -12.36 -1.46 -12.08
N SER A 24 -12.00 -1.71 -10.82
CA SER A 24 -12.36 -2.95 -10.10
C SER A 24 -12.57 -2.73 -8.60
N ALA A 25 -13.02 -1.53 -8.18
CA ALA A 25 -13.31 -1.26 -6.76
C ALA A 25 -14.47 -2.10 -6.21
N ASP A 26 -15.25 -2.73 -7.08
CA ASP A 26 -16.30 -3.68 -6.72
C ASP A 26 -15.76 -5.09 -6.40
N VAL A 27 -14.50 -5.39 -6.71
CA VAL A 27 -13.85 -6.67 -6.35
C VAL A 27 -13.40 -6.61 -4.90
N ASP A 28 -14.07 -7.37 -4.04
CA ASP A 28 -13.72 -7.47 -2.64
C ASP A 28 -12.35 -8.17 -2.47
N TYR A 29 -11.43 -7.51 -1.76
CA TYR A 29 -10.13 -8.10 -1.38
C TYR A 29 -10.27 -9.46 -0.69
N ALA A 30 -11.37 -9.72 0.03
CA ALA A 30 -11.63 -11.02 0.64
C ALA A 30 -11.70 -12.17 -0.39
N GLU A 31 -12.11 -11.90 -1.63
CA GLU A 31 -12.15 -12.88 -2.71
C GLU A 31 -10.79 -13.07 -3.39
N LEU A 32 -9.99 -12.00 -3.48
CA LEU A 32 -8.72 -11.99 -4.19
C LEU A 32 -7.52 -12.44 -3.33
N LEU A 33 -7.41 -11.92 -2.11
CA LEU A 33 -6.22 -12.07 -1.26
C LEU A 33 -5.84 -13.53 -0.96
N PRO A 34 -6.78 -14.48 -0.75
CA PRO A 34 -6.42 -15.87 -0.52
C PRO A 34 -5.59 -16.48 -1.65
N ALA A 35 -6.01 -16.27 -2.90
CA ALA A 35 -5.28 -16.75 -4.08
C ALA A 35 -3.96 -15.98 -4.28
N LEU A 36 -3.97 -14.66 -4.04
CA LEU A 36 -2.80 -13.81 -4.18
C LEU A 36 -1.65 -14.25 -3.25
N PHE A 37 -1.93 -14.53 -1.97
CA PHE A 37 -0.90 -14.92 -1.01
C PHE A 37 -0.35 -16.34 -1.21
N GLU A 38 -0.92 -17.13 -2.14
CA GLU A 38 -0.34 -18.40 -2.57
C GLU A 38 0.87 -18.23 -3.49
N LEU A 39 1.02 -17.05 -4.11
CA LEU A 39 2.12 -16.76 -5.00
C LEU A 39 3.47 -16.89 -4.28
N LYS A 40 4.43 -17.53 -4.95
CA LYS A 40 5.78 -17.78 -4.43
C LYS A 40 6.67 -16.54 -4.61
N VAL A 41 6.24 -15.40 -4.07
CA VAL A 41 6.93 -14.10 -4.08
C VAL A 41 7.21 -13.62 -2.65
N GLY A 42 8.14 -12.69 -2.49
CA GLY A 42 8.56 -12.19 -1.18
C GLY A 42 7.80 -10.95 -0.72
N ASN A 43 7.37 -10.10 -1.66
CA ASN A 43 6.75 -8.81 -1.34
C ASN A 43 5.38 -8.69 -2.03
N PHE A 44 4.40 -8.19 -1.30
CA PHE A 44 3.09 -7.84 -1.82
C PHE A 44 2.87 -6.34 -1.62
N TYR A 45 2.32 -5.66 -2.62
CA TYR A 45 1.98 -4.24 -2.54
C TYR A 45 0.47 -4.12 -2.68
N VAL A 46 -0.20 -3.69 -1.62
CA VAL A 46 -1.67 -3.68 -1.53
C VAL A 46 -2.13 -2.23 -1.36
N GLN A 47 -3.00 -1.78 -2.25
CA GLN A 47 -3.70 -0.50 -2.11
C GLN A 47 -4.53 -0.50 -0.82
N LEU A 48 -4.40 0.56 -0.02
CA LEU A 48 -5.07 0.64 1.28
C LEU A 48 -5.46 2.06 1.68
N ALA A 49 -4.77 3.12 1.23
CA ALA A 49 -5.08 4.49 1.65
C ALA A 49 -6.48 4.95 1.22
N SER A 50 -6.91 4.50 0.05
CA SER A 50 -8.24 4.73 -0.54
C SER A 50 -9.25 3.59 -0.24
N GLU A 51 -8.86 2.55 0.50
CA GLU A 51 -9.77 1.47 0.92
C GLU A 51 -10.69 1.96 2.04
N PRO A 52 -12.03 1.89 1.88
CA PRO A 52 -12.97 2.33 2.91
C PRO A 52 -12.86 1.54 4.24
N ASP A 53 -12.62 0.23 4.18
CA ASP A 53 -12.55 -0.67 5.34
C ASP A 53 -11.15 -1.29 5.50
N ARG A 54 -10.16 -0.41 5.72
CA ARG A 54 -8.75 -0.80 5.97
C ARG A 54 -8.61 -1.83 7.09
N PRO A 55 -9.27 -1.69 8.26
CA PRO A 55 -9.13 -2.65 9.34
C PRO A 55 -9.54 -4.07 8.96
N ARG A 56 -10.62 -4.22 8.15
CA ARG A 56 -11.04 -5.53 7.64
C ARG A 56 -10.00 -6.13 6.70
N VAL A 57 -9.51 -5.35 5.73
CA VAL A 57 -8.48 -5.83 4.79
C VAL A 57 -7.18 -6.20 5.51
N LEU A 58 -6.75 -5.38 6.48
CA LEU A 58 -5.58 -5.67 7.32
C LEU A 58 -5.75 -6.95 8.15
N ALA A 59 -6.94 -7.21 8.69
CA ALA A 59 -7.25 -8.46 9.39
C ALA A 59 -7.12 -9.68 8.46
N ILE A 60 -7.69 -9.59 7.25
CA ILE A 60 -7.58 -10.65 6.25
C ILE A 60 -6.11 -10.90 5.87
N ILE A 61 -5.34 -9.83 5.61
CA ILE A 61 -3.92 -9.95 5.29
C ILE A 61 -3.16 -10.63 6.43
N LYS A 62 -3.39 -10.21 7.68
CA LYS A 62 -2.77 -10.80 8.87
C LYS A 62 -2.98 -12.31 8.94
N ASP A 63 -4.20 -12.78 8.64
CA ASP A 63 -4.56 -14.20 8.71
C ASP A 63 -3.99 -15.02 7.54
N LEU A 64 -3.77 -14.39 6.38
CA LEU A 64 -3.27 -15.06 5.17
C LEU A 64 -1.74 -15.03 5.02
N LEU A 65 -1.05 -14.09 5.65
CA LEU A 65 0.37 -13.84 5.41
C LEU A 65 1.25 -15.02 5.85
N ARG A 66 2.05 -15.55 4.92
CA ARG A 66 2.91 -16.73 5.15
C ARG A 66 4.33 -16.32 5.60
N PRO A 67 5.07 -17.22 6.30
CA PRO A 67 6.44 -16.93 6.71
C PRO A 67 7.36 -16.50 5.56
N GLY A 68 8.09 -15.40 5.77
CA GLY A 68 9.01 -14.85 4.78
C GLY A 68 8.36 -13.97 3.70
N GLN A 69 7.06 -13.73 3.77
CA GLN A 69 6.37 -12.71 2.98
C GLN A 69 6.33 -11.38 3.75
N ARG A 70 6.41 -10.28 3.02
CA ARG A 70 6.22 -8.91 3.52
C ARG A 70 5.10 -8.24 2.73
N VAL A 71 4.40 -7.31 3.38
CA VAL A 71 3.35 -6.51 2.76
C VAL A 71 3.71 -5.04 2.86
N PHE A 72 3.71 -4.39 1.71
CA PHE A 72 3.77 -2.95 1.56
C PHE A 72 2.34 -2.46 1.41
N VAL A 73 1.89 -1.65 2.36
CA VAL A 73 0.55 -1.06 2.32
C VAL A 73 0.63 0.33 1.73
N GLY A 74 -0.32 0.66 0.85
CA GLY A 74 -0.47 2.00 0.34
C GLY A 74 -0.92 2.95 1.45
N VAL A 75 -0.17 4.05 1.65
CA VAL A 75 -0.44 5.05 2.70
C VAL A 75 -0.72 6.43 2.13
N THR A 76 -0.66 6.57 0.82
CA THR A 76 -1.08 7.75 0.05
C THR A 76 -1.90 7.31 -1.14
N ASP A 77 -2.92 8.08 -1.48
CA ASP A 77 -3.79 7.87 -2.63
C ASP A 77 -3.30 8.75 -3.80
N PRO A 78 -2.79 8.17 -4.90
CA PRO A 78 -2.36 8.91 -6.07
C PRO A 78 -3.49 9.64 -6.82
N ILE A 79 -4.76 9.23 -6.66
CA ILE A 79 -5.89 9.79 -7.39
C ILE A 79 -6.46 11.00 -6.65
N GLU A 80 -6.45 10.98 -5.31
CA GLU A 80 -6.93 12.09 -4.49
C GLU A 80 -6.09 13.37 -4.73
N PRO A 81 -6.68 14.47 -5.21
CA PRO A 81 -5.96 15.72 -5.48
C PRO A 81 -5.30 16.32 -4.23
N ARG A 82 -5.87 16.10 -3.04
CA ARG A 82 -5.30 16.54 -1.78
C ARG A 82 -4.04 15.75 -1.46
N VAL A 83 -2.94 16.46 -1.19
CA VAL A 83 -1.74 15.87 -0.60
C VAL A 83 -1.99 15.49 0.85
N GLU A 84 -1.69 14.25 1.21
CA GLU A 84 -1.75 13.76 2.58
C GLU A 84 -0.83 14.55 3.51
N SER A 85 -1.25 14.75 4.76
CA SER A 85 -0.33 15.21 5.78
C SER A 85 0.60 14.07 6.21
N ARG A 86 1.77 14.41 6.78
CA ARG A 86 2.66 13.37 7.36
C ARG A 86 1.97 12.67 8.54
N GLU A 87 1.07 13.34 9.24
CA GLU A 87 0.26 12.77 10.32
C GLU A 87 -0.75 11.74 9.77
N ASP A 88 -1.45 12.05 8.66
CA ASP A 88 -2.36 11.11 7.98
C ASP A 88 -1.63 9.81 7.62
N VAL A 89 -0.44 9.96 7.01
CA VAL A 89 0.41 8.83 6.65
C VAL A 89 0.84 8.06 7.90
N ALA A 90 1.34 8.75 8.92
CA ALA A 90 1.83 8.10 10.13
C ALA A 90 0.75 7.28 10.83
N ASP A 91 -0.48 7.80 10.92
CA ASP A 91 -1.60 7.12 11.55
C ASP A 91 -2.00 5.85 10.77
N ARG A 92 -1.98 5.90 9.43
CA ARG A 92 -2.18 4.71 8.58
C ARG A 92 -1.08 3.66 8.76
N VAL A 93 0.18 4.07 8.92
CA VAL A 93 1.29 3.15 9.18
C VAL A 93 1.15 2.47 10.54
N LEU A 94 0.77 3.24 11.57
CA LEU A 94 0.54 2.71 12.91
C LEU A 94 -0.61 1.70 12.94
N GLU A 95 -1.73 2.02 12.29
CA GLU A 95 -2.85 1.09 12.13
C GLU A 95 -2.38 -0.22 11.49
N ALA A 96 -1.66 -0.16 10.36
CA ALA A 96 -1.16 -1.37 9.70
C ALA A 96 -0.17 -2.17 10.59
N ALA A 97 0.64 -1.48 11.40
CA ALA A 97 1.60 -2.11 12.30
C ALA A 97 0.93 -2.93 13.41
N GLU A 98 -0.26 -2.52 13.88
CA GLU A 98 -1.04 -3.27 14.89
C GLU A 98 -1.47 -4.66 14.37
N TYR A 99 -1.69 -4.79 13.06
CA TYR A 99 -2.11 -6.05 12.44
C TYR A 99 -0.93 -6.91 11.98
N LEU A 100 0.03 -6.31 11.28
CA LEU A 100 1.03 -7.04 10.51
C LEU A 100 2.35 -7.27 11.27
N GLY A 101 2.66 -6.41 12.24
CA GLY A 101 3.97 -6.34 12.88
C GLY A 101 5.01 -5.63 12.00
N VAL A 102 5.90 -4.88 12.65
CA VAL A 102 6.88 -4.00 11.98
C VAL A 102 7.90 -4.74 11.12
N ASP A 103 8.16 -6.02 11.41
CA ASP A 103 9.11 -6.87 10.69
C ASP A 103 8.59 -7.30 9.30
N ARG A 104 7.27 -7.30 9.12
CA ARG A 104 6.60 -7.72 7.87
C ARG A 104 5.94 -6.56 7.13
N LEU A 105 5.90 -5.38 7.73
CA LEU A 105 5.32 -4.17 7.15
C LEU A 105 6.34 -3.40 6.29
N GLY A 106 5.82 -2.81 5.22
CA GLY A 106 6.44 -1.74 4.45
C GLY A 106 5.38 -0.71 4.05
N THR A 107 5.81 0.45 3.59
CA THR A 107 4.91 1.54 3.16
C THR A 107 5.14 1.85 1.69
N CYS A 108 4.07 1.99 0.91
CA CYS A 108 4.11 2.43 -0.47
C CYS A 108 2.97 3.42 -0.77
N ASP A 109 2.78 3.75 -2.05
CA ASP A 109 1.59 4.45 -2.52
C ASP A 109 0.54 3.42 -2.96
N ASP A 110 -0.74 3.79 -3.02
CA ASP A 110 -1.80 2.87 -3.47
C ASP A 110 -1.62 2.37 -4.90
N CYS A 111 -1.01 3.19 -5.77
CA CYS A 111 -0.70 2.86 -7.16
C CYS A 111 0.46 3.74 -7.65
N GLY A 112 0.79 3.68 -8.94
CA GLY A 112 1.72 4.63 -9.56
C GLY A 112 1.09 6.01 -9.78
N PHE A 113 1.90 7.07 -9.75
CA PHE A 113 1.50 8.46 -10.04
C PHE A 113 1.37 8.80 -11.53
N SER A 114 1.42 7.80 -12.40
CA SER A 114 1.28 7.96 -13.85
C SER A 114 0.28 6.91 -14.33
N PRO A 115 -1.01 7.04 -13.95
CA PRO A 115 -2.01 6.02 -14.23
C PRO A 115 -2.07 5.70 -15.73
N PHE A 116 -2.03 6.72 -16.62
CA PHE A 116 -1.79 6.59 -18.06
C PHE A 116 -1.12 7.85 -18.65
N GLY A 117 -0.52 7.76 -19.84
CA GLY A 117 0.31 8.83 -20.44
C GLY A 117 -0.43 10.11 -20.84
N ASP A 118 -1.76 10.09 -20.84
CA ASP A 118 -2.67 11.21 -21.11
C ASP A 118 -3.40 11.72 -19.86
N ASP A 119 -3.20 11.08 -18.70
CA ASP A 119 -3.79 11.53 -17.45
C ASP A 119 -2.99 12.71 -16.87
N THR A 120 -3.66 13.86 -16.80
CA THR A 120 -3.11 15.11 -16.26
C THR A 120 -3.68 15.45 -14.88
N SER A 121 -4.48 14.56 -14.29
CA SER A 121 -5.10 14.75 -12.96
C SER A 121 -4.07 14.97 -11.86
N THR A 122 -2.94 14.28 -11.93
CA THR A 122 -1.85 14.41 -10.96
C THR A 122 -0.62 15.06 -11.59
N SER A 123 -0.31 16.28 -11.16
CA SER A 123 0.93 16.93 -11.58
C SER A 123 2.16 16.24 -10.99
N ARG A 124 3.29 16.36 -11.69
CA ARG A 124 4.59 15.86 -11.20
C ARG A 124 4.95 16.44 -9.82
N ASP A 125 4.62 17.72 -9.59
CA ASP A 125 4.89 18.39 -8.32
C ASP A 125 4.03 17.79 -7.20
N THR A 126 2.74 17.58 -7.44
CA THR A 126 1.82 16.89 -6.51
C THR A 126 2.31 15.47 -6.18
N ALA A 127 2.77 14.72 -7.18
CA ALA A 127 3.33 13.39 -6.95
C ALA A 127 4.57 13.43 -6.03
N PHE A 128 5.49 14.36 -6.24
CA PHE A 128 6.65 14.53 -5.36
C PHE A 128 6.27 14.99 -3.95
N GLU A 129 5.24 15.82 -3.82
CA GLU A 129 4.71 16.23 -2.52
C GLU A 129 4.10 15.06 -1.76
N LYS A 130 3.30 14.20 -2.42
CA LYS A 130 2.77 12.96 -1.83
C LYS A 130 3.89 11.99 -1.43
N ILE A 131 4.91 11.82 -2.28
CA ILE A 131 6.10 11.01 -1.93
C ILE A 131 6.82 11.58 -0.71
N ARG A 132 6.96 12.91 -0.61
CA ARG A 132 7.57 13.57 0.56
C ARG A 132 6.74 13.32 1.82
N ALA A 133 5.42 13.51 1.74
CA ALA A 133 4.50 13.23 2.83
C ALA A 133 4.61 11.77 3.30
N ARG A 134 4.69 10.81 2.36
CA ARG A 134 4.92 9.39 2.67
C ARG A 134 6.22 9.19 3.46
N VAL A 135 7.34 9.74 2.97
CA VAL A 135 8.65 9.56 3.63
C VAL A 135 8.63 10.16 5.04
N ASP A 136 8.11 11.37 5.19
CA ASP A 136 8.04 12.05 6.50
C ASP A 136 7.07 11.36 7.47
N GLY A 137 5.92 10.88 6.98
CA GLY A 137 4.94 10.18 7.79
C GLY A 137 5.42 8.79 8.21
N THR A 138 6.06 8.03 7.32
CA THR A 138 6.68 6.75 7.69
C THR A 138 7.77 6.93 8.73
N ARG A 139 8.59 8.00 8.62
CA ARG A 139 9.59 8.34 9.64
C ARG A 139 8.94 8.67 10.98
N LEU A 140 7.88 9.48 10.98
CA LEU A 140 7.13 9.82 12.19
C LEU A 140 6.52 8.57 12.86
N ALA A 141 5.99 7.64 12.08
CA ALA A 141 5.49 6.37 12.59
C ALA A 141 6.61 5.51 13.19
N ALA A 142 7.77 5.43 12.52
CA ALA A 142 8.94 4.71 13.04
C ALA A 142 9.41 5.27 14.39
N GLU A 143 9.47 6.60 14.53
CA GLU A 143 9.80 7.26 15.80
C GLU A 143 8.80 6.89 16.91
N LYS A 144 7.49 6.88 16.61
CA LYS A 144 6.44 6.49 17.56
C LYS A 144 6.50 5.00 17.94
N LEU A 145 7.00 4.14 17.04
CA LEU A 145 7.19 2.71 17.25
C LEU A 145 8.53 2.37 17.93
N GLY A 146 9.43 3.36 18.10
CA GLY A 146 10.75 3.18 18.71
C GLY A 146 11.77 2.48 17.81
N LEU A 147 11.67 2.65 16.48
CA LEU A 147 12.57 2.09 15.47
C LEU A 147 13.67 3.06 15.02
#